data_AF-A0A316K5J2-F1
#
_entry.id   AF-A0A316K5J2-F1
#
_cell.length_a   1.000
_cell.length_b   1.000
_cell.length_c   1.000
_cell.angle_alpha   90.00
_cell.angle_beta   90.00
_cell.angle_gamma   90.00
#
_symmetry.space_group_name_H-M   'P 1'
#
loop_
_entity.id
_entity.type
_entity.pdbx_description
1 polymer ?
#
loop_
_entity_poly.entity_id
_entity_poly.type
_entity_poly.pdbx_seq_one_letter_code
_entity_poly.pdbx_strand_id
1 'polypeptide(L)'
;MDNPIDHPLDLGLVNYTKHPSNSDYVVFRFPDIDRANSFEQYLTAEKIWFERSSEAHKQRTYYLFGLHKTDFKRAERLNMKVEGKHKKPLIPIAGIRWFIVLFGMTALTLAIVGYCKQQEKLASYDKDGRLINEQNKSE
;
A
#
# COMPACT_ATOMS: atom_id res chain seq x y z
N MET A 1 17.35 -13.83 18.68
CA MET A 1 16.38 -12.82 18.21
C MET A 1 17.01 -12.16 17.01
N ASP A 2 16.45 -12.38 15.83
CA ASP A 2 17.02 -11.89 14.58
C ASP A 2 16.87 -10.36 14.54
N ASN A 3 17.99 -9.65 14.41
CA ASN A 3 17.98 -8.20 14.30
C ASN A 3 17.42 -7.83 12.92
N PRO A 4 16.34 -7.02 12.81
CA PRO A 4 15.73 -6.65 11.53
C PRO A 4 16.65 -5.86 10.59
N ILE A 5 17.83 -5.46 11.06
CA ILE A 5 18.87 -4.77 10.30
C ILE A 5 19.88 -5.76 9.69
N ASP A 6 20.02 -6.96 10.27
CA ASP A 6 21.00 -7.97 9.84
C ASP A 6 20.38 -8.89 8.78
N HIS A 7 20.11 -8.34 7.60
CA HIS A 7 19.79 -9.14 6.42
C HIS A 7 21.12 -9.54 5.73
N PRO A 8 21.43 -10.84 5.60
CA PRO A 8 22.64 -11.30 4.90
C PRO A 8 22.67 -10.92 3.41
N LEU A 9 21.52 -10.47 2.87
CA LEU A 9 21.35 -10.04 1.49
C LEU A 9 20.52 -8.75 1.45
N ASP A 10 21.14 -7.61 1.09
CA ASP A 10 20.43 -6.36 0.82
C ASP A 10 19.74 -6.46 -0.55
N LEU A 11 18.52 -7.01 -0.55
CA LEU A 11 17.68 -7.17 -1.73
C LEU A 11 17.10 -5.84 -2.25
N GLY A 12 17.42 -4.69 -1.63
CA GLY A 12 16.88 -3.39 -2.02
C GLY A 12 15.37 -3.22 -1.76
N LEU A 13 14.75 -4.14 -1.02
CA LEU A 13 13.35 -4.06 -0.62
C LEU A 13 13.10 -2.94 0.39
N VAL A 14 14.11 -2.64 1.18
CA VAL A 14 14.11 -1.57 2.18
C VAL A 14 15.14 -0.50 1.81
N ASN A 15 14.85 0.71 2.24
CA ASN A 15 15.68 1.88 2.01
C ASN A 15 16.64 2.16 3.17
N TYR A 16 16.99 1.16 3.98
CA TYR A 16 17.99 1.29 5.03
C TYR A 16 18.92 0.09 5.06
N THR A 17 20.14 0.28 5.53
CA THR A 17 21.16 -0.76 5.69
C THR A 17 22.03 -0.48 6.91
N LYS A 18 22.79 -1.48 7.36
CA LYS A 18 23.77 -1.31 8.43
C LYS A 18 24.93 -0.44 7.94
N HIS A 19 25.42 0.45 8.79
CA HIS A 19 26.55 1.30 8.41
C HIS A 19 27.82 0.44 8.21
N PRO A 20 28.56 0.58 7.09
CA PRO A 20 29.65 -0.32 6.72
C PRO A 20 30.82 -0.29 7.72
N SER A 21 31.12 0.88 8.29
CA SER A 21 32.23 1.07 9.23
C SER A 21 31.84 0.96 10.70
N ASN A 22 30.55 1.02 11.05
CA ASN A 22 30.10 1.07 12.44
C ASN A 22 28.75 0.39 12.61
N SER A 23 28.74 -0.79 13.22
CA SER A 23 27.53 -1.61 13.40
C SER A 23 26.47 -0.99 14.32
N ASP A 24 26.80 0.06 15.08
CA ASP A 24 25.87 0.77 15.96
C ASP A 24 24.98 1.77 15.22
N TYR A 25 25.26 2.03 13.94
CA TYR A 25 24.50 2.96 13.11
C TYR A 25 23.79 2.25 11.95
N VAL A 26 22.64 2.82 11.60
CA VAL A 26 21.81 2.43 10.46
C VAL A 26 21.75 3.60 9.50
N VAL A 27 21.96 3.33 8.21
CA VAL A 27 21.94 4.33 7.15
C VAL A 27 20.65 4.19 6.35
N PHE A 28 19.82 5.22 6.36
CA PHE A 28 18.66 5.35 5.47
C PHE A 28 19.09 6.05 4.17
N ARG A 29 18.67 5.52 3.03
CA ARG A 29 19.00 6.02 1.67
C ARG A 29 17.75 6.48 0.94
N PHE A 30 17.74 7.71 0.45
CA PHE A 30 16.64 8.26 -0.35
C PHE A 30 17.14 8.71 -1.71
N PRO A 31 16.58 8.20 -2.83
CA PRO A 31 16.94 8.64 -4.18
C PRO A 31 16.28 9.97 -4.58
N ASP A 32 15.33 10.45 -3.78
CA ASP A 32 14.50 11.62 -4.06
C ASP A 32 14.65 12.66 -2.94
N ILE A 33 14.87 13.91 -3.33
CA ILE A 33 15.15 15.00 -2.40
C ILE A 33 13.92 15.37 -1.56
N ASP A 34 12.72 15.29 -2.13
CA ASP A 34 11.48 15.65 -1.42
C ASP A 34 11.16 14.66 -0.30
N ARG A 35 11.40 13.37 -0.55
CA ARG A 35 11.37 12.32 0.48
C ARG A 35 12.43 12.55 1.56
N ALA A 36 13.67 12.83 1.16
CA ALA A 36 14.78 13.08 2.09
C ALA A 36 14.48 14.27 3.02
N ASN A 37 13.98 15.38 2.46
CA ASN A 37 13.61 16.57 3.22
C ASN A 37 12.42 16.31 4.15
N SER A 38 11.44 15.52 3.71
CA SER A 38 10.33 15.13 4.58
C SER A 38 10.80 14.26 5.75
N PHE A 39 11.75 13.35 5.51
CA PHE A 39 12.33 12.49 6.54
C PHE A 39 13.10 13.31 7.58
N GLU A 40 13.97 14.23 7.13
CA GLU A 40 14.69 15.17 8.00
C GLU A 40 13.74 15.99 8.88
N GLN A 41 12.64 16.50 8.33
CA GLN A 41 11.63 17.24 9.08
C GLN A 41 11.03 16.37 10.20
N TYR A 42 10.72 15.11 9.92
CA TYR A 42 10.19 14.20 10.94
C TYR A 42 11.22 13.86 12.02
N LEU A 43 12.49 13.64 11.64
CA LEU A 43 13.56 13.36 12.60
C LEU A 43 13.79 14.55 13.54
N THR A 44 13.82 15.76 12.97
CA THR A 44 13.96 17.01 13.72
C THR A 44 12.77 17.23 14.67
N ALA A 45 11.54 16.96 14.20
CA ALA A 45 10.33 17.08 15.01
C ALA A 45 10.30 16.08 16.19
N GLU A 46 10.77 14.84 15.99
CA GLU A 46 10.87 13.84 17.06
C GLU A 46 12.16 13.97 17.90
N LYS A 47 12.99 14.99 17.65
CA LYS A 47 14.28 15.24 18.33
C LYS A 47 15.24 14.03 18.29
N ILE A 48 15.23 13.31 17.17
CA ILE A 48 16.14 12.18 16.93
C ILE A 48 17.44 12.75 16.35
N TRP A 49 18.58 12.37 16.90
CA TRP A 49 19.88 12.76 16.35
C TRP A 49 20.15 11.98 15.05
N PHE A 50 20.64 12.66 14.04
CA PHE A 50 21.00 12.05 12.76
C PHE A 50 22.19 12.78 12.13
N GLU A 51 22.94 12.05 11.30
CA GLU A 51 23.94 12.60 10.40
C GLU A 51 23.38 12.59 8.98
N ARG A 52 23.48 13.72 8.26
CA ARG A 52 23.06 13.83 6.86
C ARG A 52 24.27 13.88 5.94
N SER A 53 24.24 13.06 4.90
CA SER A 53 25.22 13.08 3.82
C SER A 53 24.52 12.94 2.46
N SER A 54 25.27 13.13 1.38
CA SER A 54 24.81 12.89 0.02
C SER A 54 25.92 12.25 -0.80
N GLU A 55 25.59 11.16 -1.48
CA GLU A 55 26.52 10.46 -2.35
C GLU A 55 25.99 10.47 -3.79
N ALA A 56 26.84 10.88 -4.73
CA ALA A 56 26.56 10.74 -6.14
C ALA A 56 26.98 9.33 -6.58
N HIS A 57 26.01 8.47 -6.91
CA HIS A 57 26.29 7.13 -7.41
C HIS A 57 25.81 6.99 -8.85
N LYS A 58 26.76 6.80 -9.78
CA LYS A 58 26.54 6.72 -11.23
C LYS A 58 25.79 7.95 -11.78
N GLN A 59 24.46 7.85 -11.90
CA GLN A 59 23.58 8.84 -12.52
C GLN A 59 22.53 9.41 -11.54
N ARG A 60 22.58 9.05 -10.25
CA ARG A 60 21.61 9.51 -9.25
C ARG A 60 22.32 9.90 -7.95
N THR A 61 21.85 10.99 -7.36
CA THR A 61 22.26 11.41 -6.02
C THR A 61 21.39 10.71 -4.99
N TYR A 62 22.02 10.04 -4.03
CA TYR A 62 21.36 9.47 -2.87
C TYR A 62 21.59 10.38 -1.67
N TYR A 63 20.51 10.67 -0.96
CA TYR A 63 20.54 11.37 0.33
C TYR A 63 20.58 10.33 1.44
N LEU A 64 21.60 10.41 2.28
CA LEU A 64 21.90 9.43 3.31
C LEU A 64 21.65 10.03 4.69
N PHE A 65 21.06 9.24 5.58
CA PHE A 65 20.84 9.59 6.98
C PHE A 65 21.39 8.49 7.88
N GLY A 66 22.43 8.79 8.65
CA GLY A 66 23.00 7.91 9.66
C GLY A 66 22.32 8.11 11.01
N LEU A 67 21.72 7.06 11.58
CA LEU A 67 21.03 7.08 12.86
C LEU A 67 21.54 5.97 13.77
N HIS A 68 21.55 6.21 15.08
CA HIS A 68 21.91 5.18 16.04
C HIS A 68 20.85 4.06 16.08
N LYS A 69 21.28 2.80 16.19
CA LYS A 69 20.40 1.62 16.18
C LYS A 69 19.29 1.66 17.25
N THR A 70 19.51 2.35 18.37
CA THR A 70 18.50 2.51 19.43
C THR A 70 17.25 3.26 18.94
N ASP A 71 17.42 4.23 18.04
CA ASP A 71 16.32 5.01 17.49
C ASP A 71 15.76 4.41 16.19
N PHE A 72 16.32 3.29 15.70
CA PHE A 72 15.92 2.62 14.47
C PHE A 72 14.40 2.40 14.39
N LYS A 73 13.79 1.83 15.44
CA LYS A 73 12.34 1.54 15.44
C LYS A 73 11.46 2.79 15.37
N ARG A 74 11.98 3.94 15.84
CA ARG A 74 11.27 5.23 15.72
C ARG A 74 11.43 5.77 14.30
N ALA A 75 12.67 5.79 13.81
CA ALA A 75 13.01 6.22 12.45
C ALA A 75 12.31 5.39 11.36
N GLU A 76 12.19 4.07 11.54
CA GLU A 76 11.48 3.18 10.62
C GLU A 76 9.99 3.57 10.49
N ARG A 77 9.32 3.87 11.60
CA ARG A 77 7.93 4.35 11.58
C ARG A 77 7.81 5.69 10.87
N LEU A 78 8.76 6.59 11.07
CA LEU A 78 8.81 7.87 10.35
C LEU A 78 9.04 7.66 8.85
N ASN A 79 9.92 6.74 8.50
CA ASN A 79 10.20 6.37 7.11
C ASN A 79 8.95 5.83 6.41
N MET A 80 8.16 4.99 7.08
CA MET A 80 6.86 4.54 6.55
C MET A 80 5.87 5.70 6.35
N LYS A 81 5.86 6.71 7.24
CA LYS A 81 5.04 7.93 7.06
C LYS A 81 5.49 8.74 5.85
N VAL A 82 6.80 8.88 5.62
CA VAL A 82 7.37 9.54 4.43
C VAL A 82 6.95 8.80 3.16
N GLU A 83 7.12 7.47 3.13
CA GLU A 83 6.69 6.65 1.99
C GLU A 83 5.19 6.80 1.74
N GLY A 84 4.36 6.81 2.79
CA GLY A 84 2.92 7.07 2.67
C GLY A 84 2.59 8.43 2.05
N LYS A 85 3.27 9.49 2.49
CA LYS A 85 3.07 10.87 1.99
C LYS A 85 3.44 11.03 0.52
N HIS A 86 4.47 10.30 0.07
CA HIS A 86 5.01 10.40 -1.29
C HIS A 86 4.62 9.22 -2.20
N LYS A 87 3.66 8.40 -1.79
CA LYS A 87 3.14 7.31 -2.61
C LYS A 87 2.37 7.88 -3.79
N LYS A 88 2.75 7.45 -4.99
CA LYS A 88 1.94 7.68 -6.18
C LYS A 88 0.66 6.84 -6.08
N PRO A 89 -0.50 7.38 -6.47
CA PRO A 89 -1.72 6.57 -6.55
C PRO A 89 -1.51 5.44 -7.56
N LEU A 90 -2.12 4.28 -7.30
CA LEU A 90 -2.04 3.08 -8.17
C LEU A 90 -2.43 3.41 -9.62
N ILE A 91 -3.44 4.25 -9.79
CA ILE A 91 -3.93 4.72 -11.09
C ILE A 91 -3.72 6.23 -11.14
N PRO A 92 -2.66 6.73 -11.82
CA PRO A 92 -2.35 8.16 -11.86
C PRO A 92 -3.47 9.02 -12.46
N ILE A 93 -4.14 8.50 -13.50
CA ILE A 93 -5.19 9.22 -14.24
C ILE A 93 -6.50 9.16 -13.46
N ALA A 94 -6.97 10.33 -13.01
CA ALA A 94 -8.19 10.44 -12.20
C ALA A 94 -9.44 9.88 -12.92
N GLY A 95 -9.57 10.11 -14.23
CA GLY A 95 -10.70 9.61 -15.03
C GLY A 95 -10.79 8.08 -15.06
N ILE A 96 -9.67 7.40 -15.36
CA ILE A 96 -9.60 5.92 -15.37
C ILE A 96 -9.88 5.35 -13.97
N ARG A 97 -9.38 6.01 -12.92
CA ARG A 97 -9.60 5.60 -11.53
C ARG A 97 -11.08 5.54 -11.20
N TRP A 98 -11.83 6.58 -11.52
CA TRP A 98 -13.28 6.62 -11.29
C TRP A 98 -14.06 5.71 -12.24
N PHE A 99 -13.62 5.58 -13.49
CA PHE A 99 -14.23 4.66 -14.45
C PHE A 99 -14.22 3.21 -13.94
N ILE A 100 -13.09 2.72 -13.42
CA ILE A 100 -12.97 1.35 -12.89
C ILE A 100 -13.90 1.15 -11.69
N VAL A 101 -13.96 2.13 -10.77
CA VAL A 101 -14.85 2.08 -9.61
C VAL A 101 -16.31 2.03 -10.04
N LEU A 102 -16.70 2.90 -10.98
CA LEU A 102 -18.07 2.97 -11.46
C LEU A 102 -18.46 1.69 -12.23
N PHE A 103 -17.57 1.18 -13.06
CA PHE A 103 -17.78 -0.06 -13.81
C PHE A 103 -17.96 -1.26 -12.86
N GLY A 104 -17.08 -1.41 -11.87
CA GLY A 104 -17.19 -2.47 -10.87
C GLY A 104 -18.47 -2.37 -10.05
N MET A 105 -18.84 -1.15 -9.64
CA MET A 105 -20.09 -0.90 -8.90
C MET A 105 -21.32 -1.23 -9.76
N THR A 106 -21.30 -0.90 -11.05
CA THR A 106 -22.39 -1.22 -11.99
C THR A 106 -22.50 -2.72 -12.23
N ALA A 107 -21.39 -3.42 -12.40
CA ALA A 107 -21.38 -4.88 -12.54
C ALA A 107 -21.94 -5.57 -11.29
N LEU A 108 -21.58 -5.07 -10.10
CA LEU A 108 -22.08 -5.58 -8.83
C LEU A 108 -23.59 -5.37 -8.66
N THR A 109 -24.11 -4.19 -9.00
CA THR A 109 -25.56 -3.94 -8.93
C THR A 109 -26.34 -4.79 -9.92
N LEU A 110 -25.83 -4.97 -11.15
CA LEU A 110 -26.44 -5.87 -12.13
C LEU A 110 -26.45 -7.32 -11.65
N ALA A 111 -25.36 -7.78 -11.01
CA ALA A 111 -25.31 -9.12 -10.44
C ALA A 111 -26.35 -9.32 -9.33
N ILE A 112 -26.51 -8.35 -8.43
CA ILE A 112 -27.51 -8.39 -7.35
C ILE A 112 -28.94 -8.42 -7.93
N VAL A 113 -29.24 -7.52 -8.88
CA VAL A 113 -30.57 -7.48 -9.51
C VAL A 113 -30.86 -8.77 -10.28
N GLY A 114 -29.86 -9.28 -11.01
CA GLY A 114 -29.98 -10.56 -11.72
C GLY A 114 -30.27 -11.72 -10.77
N TYR A 115 -29.58 -11.76 -9.63
CA TYR A 115 -29.82 -12.76 -8.59
C TYR A 115 -31.24 -12.67 -8.03
N CYS A 116 -31.70 -11.48 -7.63
CA CYS A 116 -33.06 -11.29 -7.08
C CYS A 116 -34.15 -11.71 -8.07
N LYS A 117 -34.05 -11.27 -9.34
CA LYS A 117 -35.02 -11.66 -10.38
C LYS A 117 -35.03 -13.16 -10.66
N GLN A 118 -33.86 -13.80 -10.63
CA GLN A 118 -33.77 -15.25 -10.81
C GLN A 118 -34.43 -16.01 -9.64
N GLN A 119 -34.27 -15.53 -8.41
CA GLN A 119 -34.92 -16.12 -7.24
C GLN A 119 -36.45 -15.98 -7.31
N GLU A 120 -36.97 -14.81 -7.67
CA GLU A 120 -38.41 -14.60 -7.89
C GLU A 120 -38.97 -15.54 -8.95
N LYS A 121 -38.25 -15.71 -10.08
CA LYS A 121 -38.63 -16.65 -11.13
C LYS A 121 -38.68 -18.07 -10.59
N LEU A 122 -37.63 -18.54 -9.90
CA LEU A 122 -37.61 -19.90 -9.33
C LEU A 122 -38.72 -20.12 -8.31
N ALA A 123 -39.08 -19.12 -7.51
CA ALA A 123 -40.18 -19.21 -6.54
C ALA A 123 -41.57 -19.33 -7.19
N SER A 124 -41.72 -18.96 -8.47
CA SER A 124 -42.99 -19.06 -9.20
C SER A 124 -43.24 -20.41 -9.88
N TYR A 125 -42.28 -21.34 -9.83
CA TYR A 125 -42.41 -22.70 -10.37
C TYR A 125 -42.52 -23.74 -9.25
N ASP A 126 -43.40 -24.72 -9.44
CA ASP A 126 -43.51 -25.90 -8.57
C ASP A 126 -42.38 -26.91 -8.86
N LYS A 127 -42.24 -27.96 -8.03
CA LYS A 127 -41.22 -29.02 -8.12
C LYS A 127 -41.18 -29.73 -9.47
N ASP A 128 -42.30 -29.74 -10.20
CA ASP A 128 -42.43 -30.31 -11.55
C ASP A 128 -42.20 -29.28 -12.68
N GLY A 129 -41.81 -28.04 -12.35
CA GLY A 129 -41.49 -26.99 -13.32
C GLY A 129 -42.70 -26.28 -13.94
N ARG A 130 -43.88 -26.36 -13.31
CA ARG A 130 -45.12 -25.67 -13.74
C ARG A 130 -45.33 -24.37 -12.95
N LEU A 131 -45.97 -23.37 -13.56
CA LEU A 131 -46.31 -22.13 -12.87
C LEU A 131 -47.37 -22.38 -11.80
N ILE A 132 -47.10 -21.96 -10.57
CA ILE A 132 -47.99 -22.21 -9.41
C ILE A 132 -49.38 -21.55 -9.60
N ASN A 133 -49.44 -20.42 -10.33
CA ASN A 133 -50.70 -19.73 -10.63
C ASN A 133 -51.58 -20.42 -11.69
N GLU A 134 -51.03 -21.31 -12.52
CA GLU A 134 -51.84 -22.04 -13.52
C GLU A 134 -52.58 -23.24 -12.90
N GLN A 135 -52.03 -23.89 -11.88
CA GLN A 135 -52.71 -24.97 -11.15
C GLN A 135 -53.96 -24.49 -10.39
N ASN A 136 -53.87 -23.33 -9.73
CA ASN A 136 -54.99 -22.76 -8.97
C ASN A 136 -56.15 -22.26 -9.85
N LYS A 137 -55.99 -22.21 -11.18
CA LYS A 137 -57.02 -21.73 -12.13
C LYS A 137 -57.74 -22.88 -12.85
N SER A 138 -57.23 -24.11 -12.70
CA SER A 138 -57.79 -25.34 -13.30
C SER A 138 -58.57 -26.21 -12.30
N GLU A 139 -58.64 -25.80 -11.04
CA GLU A 139 -59.55 -26.34 -10.01
C GLU A 139 -60.79 -25.45 -9.86
#